data_AF-A0AA85AHS0-F1
#
_entry.id   AF-A0AA85AHS0-F1
#
_cell.length_a   1.000
_cell.length_b   1.000
_cell.length_c   1.000
_cell.angle_alpha   90.00
_cell.angle_beta   90.00
_cell.angle_gamma   90.00
#
_symmetry.space_group_name_H-M   'P 1'
#
loop_
_entity.id
_entity.type
_entity.pdbx_description
1 polymer ?
#
loop_
_entity_poly.entity_id
_entity_poly.type
_entity_poly.pdbx_seq_one_letter_code
_entity_poly.pdbx_strand_id
1 'polypeptide(L)'
;MVFKKNNKISSINQRKSTNRSVPGSFGRLQYLQNLVNEYQQTEITEHKEQVLANLANFCYDSRNGPQLRQLRVIDLFFDCILEPSSAWFKAAFQSGSNLNVDEGEARLVEFALGGLSNLSASSPLNRQEILNHIHLPCIVACATSPDSTVVVHSLTIIIHLFTRCPNSEDFISLGTRFPAIVQIARQYCESRNRQTDIDPRIPILSQILLEDCCNCSSSH
;
A
#
# COMPACT_ATOMS: atom_id res chain seq x y z
N MET A 1 65.32 25.66 -5.89
CA MET A 1 65.07 24.47 -6.73
C MET A 1 63.95 23.67 -6.07
N VAL A 2 62.69 23.92 -6.46
CA VAL A 2 61.49 23.37 -5.82
C VAL A 2 60.98 22.21 -6.67
N PHE A 3 61.05 20.98 -6.14
CA PHE A 3 60.51 19.80 -6.81
C PHE A 3 59.00 19.71 -6.57
N LYS A 4 58.27 19.69 -7.70
CA LYS A 4 56.83 19.48 -7.83
C LYS A 4 56.37 18.18 -7.17
N LYS A 5 55.37 18.24 -6.29
CA LYS A 5 54.43 17.12 -6.07
C LYS A 5 53.22 17.34 -6.95
N ASN A 6 53.09 16.52 -7.99
CA ASN A 6 51.90 16.42 -8.82
C ASN A 6 50.76 15.78 -8.00
N ASN A 7 49.87 16.59 -7.44
CA ASN A 7 48.56 16.09 -7.02
C ASN A 7 47.70 15.93 -8.27
N LYS A 8 47.56 14.68 -8.71
CA LYS A 8 46.55 14.24 -9.67
C LYS A 8 45.19 14.54 -9.05
N ILE A 9 44.57 15.67 -9.42
CA ILE A 9 43.16 15.93 -9.14
C ILE A 9 42.39 14.87 -9.94
N SER A 10 41.94 13.84 -9.23
CA SER A 10 40.97 12.90 -9.75
C SER A 10 39.71 13.70 -10.08
N SER A 11 39.34 13.67 -11.35
CA SER A 11 38.05 14.08 -11.85
C SER A 11 36.97 13.24 -11.16
N ILE A 12 36.50 13.69 -9.99
CA ILE A 12 35.31 13.16 -9.37
C ILE A 12 34.15 13.63 -10.25
N ASN A 13 33.66 12.68 -11.03
CA ASN A 13 32.49 12.75 -11.89
C ASN A 13 31.43 13.69 -11.33
N GLN A 14 31.20 14.80 -12.04
CA GLN A 14 29.91 15.48 -12.04
C GLN A 14 28.86 14.45 -12.49
N ARG A 15 28.27 13.73 -11.53
CA ARG A 15 27.03 13.00 -11.78
C ARG A 15 26.00 14.06 -12.15
N LYS A 16 25.54 14.03 -13.39
CA LYS A 16 24.45 14.87 -13.91
C LYS A 16 23.37 14.99 -12.84
N SER A 17 23.18 16.19 -12.30
CA SER A 17 21.99 16.53 -11.53
C SER A 17 20.79 16.25 -12.43
N THR A 18 20.09 15.15 -12.21
CA THR A 18 18.77 14.98 -12.80
C THR A 18 17.93 16.16 -12.34
N ASN A 19 17.23 16.86 -13.22
CA ASN A 19 16.33 17.99 -12.91
C ASN A 19 15.12 17.60 -12.01
N ARG A 20 15.23 16.53 -11.22
CA ARG A 20 14.21 16.02 -10.31
C ARG A 20 14.30 16.79 -9.00
N SER A 21 13.18 17.36 -8.56
CA SER A 21 13.05 17.96 -7.23
C SER A 21 13.48 16.96 -6.16
N VAL A 22 14.32 17.40 -5.22
CA VAL A 22 14.81 16.54 -4.13
C VAL A 22 13.64 16.07 -3.25
N PRO A 23 13.58 14.80 -2.81
CA PRO A 23 12.59 14.34 -1.83
C PRO A 23 12.57 15.25 -0.60
N GLY A 24 11.38 15.58 -0.09
CA GLY A 24 11.27 16.52 1.03
C GLY A 24 11.39 18.01 0.67
N SER A 25 11.72 18.37 -0.57
CA SER A 25 11.85 19.79 -0.99
C SER A 25 10.51 20.47 -1.31
N PHE A 26 10.51 21.81 -1.36
CA PHE A 26 9.38 22.59 -1.86
C PHE A 26 9.02 22.24 -3.32
N GLY A 27 10.02 22.08 -4.18
CA GLY A 27 9.81 21.65 -5.57
C GLY A 27 9.22 20.23 -5.67
N ARG A 28 9.40 19.38 -4.65
CA ARG A 28 8.74 18.06 -4.58
C ARG A 28 7.29 18.22 -4.16
N LEU A 29 7.00 19.08 -3.19
CA LEU A 29 5.63 19.38 -2.77
C LEU A 29 4.81 19.90 -3.95
N GLN A 30 5.33 20.89 -4.68
CA GLN A 30 4.62 21.48 -5.82
C GLN A 30 4.35 20.44 -6.93
N TYR A 31 5.33 19.57 -7.20
CA TYR A 31 5.14 18.50 -8.18
C TYR A 31 4.04 17.52 -7.75
N LEU A 32 4.06 17.07 -6.48
CA LEU A 32 3.02 16.17 -5.96
C LEU A 32 1.65 16.85 -5.93
N GLN A 33 1.59 18.15 -5.63
CA GLN A 33 0.35 18.92 -5.67
C GLN A 33 -0.22 19.01 -7.10
N ASN A 34 0.64 19.19 -8.11
CA ASN A 34 0.20 19.18 -9.50
C ASN A 34 -0.40 17.83 -9.90
N LEU A 35 0.17 16.71 -9.42
CA LEU A 35 -0.42 15.38 -9.64
C LEU A 35 -1.80 15.26 -8.98
N VAL A 36 -1.94 15.67 -7.72
CA VAL A 36 -3.25 15.63 -7.03
C VAL A 36 -4.29 16.50 -7.75
N ASN A 37 -3.91 17.68 -8.21
CA ASN A 37 -4.78 18.57 -8.97
C ASN A 37 -5.20 17.93 -10.31
N GLU A 38 -4.28 17.32 -11.04
CA GLU A 38 -4.59 16.63 -12.30
C GLU A 38 -5.59 15.50 -12.07
N TYR A 39 -5.39 14.68 -11.02
CA TYR A 39 -6.33 13.61 -10.66
C TYR A 39 -7.75 14.14 -10.44
N GLN A 40 -7.87 15.28 -9.75
CA GLN A 40 -9.15 15.90 -9.40
C GLN A 40 -9.84 16.58 -10.59
N GLN A 41 -9.08 17.03 -11.59
CA GLN A 41 -9.60 17.81 -12.72
C GLN A 41 -9.89 16.98 -13.96
N THR A 42 -9.20 15.85 -14.12
CA THR A 42 -9.34 15.00 -15.30
C THR A 42 -10.56 14.10 -15.18
N GLU A 43 -11.32 13.96 -16.26
CA GLU A 43 -12.42 12.99 -16.37
C GLU A 43 -12.00 11.72 -17.13
N ILE A 44 -10.74 11.66 -17.58
CA ILE A 44 -10.20 10.53 -18.34
C ILE A 44 -9.62 9.52 -17.35
N THR A 45 -10.23 8.33 -17.27
CA THR A 45 -9.82 7.26 -16.34
C THR A 45 -8.35 6.88 -16.50
N GLU A 46 -7.86 6.75 -17.73
CA GLU A 46 -6.46 6.42 -18.00
C GLU A 46 -5.48 7.46 -17.41
N HIS A 47 -5.83 8.75 -17.45
CA HIS A 47 -5.02 9.80 -16.83
C HIS A 47 -5.04 9.67 -15.30
N LYS A 48 -6.20 9.36 -14.70
CA LYS A 48 -6.30 9.07 -13.26
C LYS A 48 -5.40 7.90 -12.87
N GLU A 49 -5.42 6.82 -13.64
CA GLU A 49 -4.56 5.65 -13.43
C GLU A 49 -3.08 6.01 -13.46
N GLN A 50 -2.64 6.75 -14.49
CA GLN A 50 -1.25 7.19 -14.62
C GLN A 50 -0.81 8.11 -13.47
N VAL A 51 -1.69 9.02 -13.05
CA VAL A 51 -1.41 9.91 -11.92
C VAL A 51 -1.30 9.12 -10.61
N LEU A 52 -2.24 8.19 -10.37
CA LEU A 52 -2.26 7.38 -9.15
C LEU A 52 -1.05 6.44 -9.08
N ALA A 53 -0.66 5.83 -10.20
CA ALA A 53 0.55 5.04 -10.32
C ALA A 53 1.81 5.86 -9.99
N ASN A 54 1.87 7.11 -10.46
CA ASN A 54 2.96 8.02 -10.12
C ASN A 54 2.99 8.31 -8.61
N LEU A 55 1.85 8.65 -8.00
CA LEU A 55 1.76 8.88 -6.56
C LEU A 55 2.20 7.64 -5.75
N ALA A 56 1.77 6.45 -6.15
CA ALA A 56 2.18 5.19 -5.53
C ALA A 56 3.70 4.96 -5.57
N ASN A 57 4.35 5.32 -6.69
CA ASN A 57 5.81 5.27 -6.81
C ASN A 57 6.53 6.26 -5.87
N PHE A 58 5.97 7.45 -5.64
CA PHE A 58 6.53 8.41 -4.68
C PHE A 58 6.44 7.93 -3.23
N CYS A 59 5.48 7.08 -2.91
CA CYS A 59 5.28 6.51 -1.57
C CYS A 59 6.44 5.59 -1.13
N TYR A 60 7.25 5.08 -2.07
CA TYR A 60 8.39 4.23 -1.76
C TYR A 60 9.50 4.96 -0.98
N ASP A 61 9.71 6.25 -1.24
CA ASP A 61 10.74 7.05 -0.56
C ASP A 61 10.14 7.74 0.67
N SER A 62 10.52 7.26 1.87
CA SER A 62 10.02 7.74 3.16
C SER A 62 10.19 9.24 3.38
N ARG A 63 11.14 9.89 2.69
CA ARG A 63 11.35 11.34 2.76
C ARG A 63 10.23 12.16 2.12
N ASN A 64 9.38 11.55 1.29
CA ASN A 64 8.20 12.21 0.74
C ASN A 64 7.00 12.18 1.69
N GLY A 65 7.06 11.41 2.78
CA GLY A 65 5.96 11.22 3.72
C GLY A 65 5.30 12.53 4.19
N PRO A 66 6.07 13.55 4.64
CA PRO A 66 5.48 14.82 5.06
C PRO A 66 4.63 15.50 3.98
N GLN A 67 5.10 15.57 2.73
CA GLN A 67 4.34 16.14 1.62
C GLN A 67 3.11 15.30 1.26
N LEU A 68 3.24 13.98 1.22
CA LEU A 68 2.13 13.08 0.87
C LEU A 68 1.00 13.20 1.90
N ARG A 69 1.33 13.32 3.19
CA ARG A 69 0.36 13.61 4.25
C ARG A 69 -0.23 15.01 4.13
N GLN A 70 0.60 16.03 3.90
CA GLN A 70 0.14 17.41 3.71
C GLN A 70 -0.88 17.52 2.56
N LEU A 71 -0.70 16.72 1.50
CA LEU A 71 -1.58 16.68 0.34
C LEU A 71 -2.72 15.65 0.46
N ARG A 72 -2.86 15.00 1.62
CA ARG A 72 -3.94 14.02 1.89
C ARG A 72 -3.98 12.85 0.88
N VAL A 73 -2.81 12.40 0.43
CA VAL A 73 -2.71 11.31 -0.56
C VAL A 73 -3.21 9.97 0.01
N ILE A 74 -3.13 9.76 1.34
CA ILE A 74 -3.71 8.59 1.99
C ILE A 74 -5.23 8.58 1.83
N ASP A 75 -5.91 9.71 2.05
CA ASP A 75 -7.36 9.82 1.88
C ASP A 75 -7.76 9.56 0.43
N LEU A 76 -7.00 10.13 -0.53
CA LEU A 76 -7.20 9.88 -1.95
C LEU A 76 -7.11 8.38 -2.31
N PHE A 77 -6.14 7.65 -1.74
CA PHE A 77 -6.05 6.20 -1.93
C PHE A 77 -7.25 5.48 -1.33
N PHE A 78 -7.73 5.90 -0.15
CA PHE A 78 -8.93 5.32 0.44
C PHE A 78 -10.19 5.57 -0.38
N ASP A 79 -10.35 6.77 -0.95
CA ASP A 79 -11.45 7.11 -1.84
C ASP A 79 -11.49 6.18 -3.07
N CYS A 80 -10.32 5.85 -3.63
CA CYS A 80 -10.21 4.93 -4.77
C CYS A 80 -10.64 3.49 -4.44
N ILE A 81 -10.53 3.05 -3.19
CA ILE A 81 -10.85 1.66 -2.81
C ILE A 81 -12.23 1.50 -2.18
N LEU A 82 -12.88 2.58 -1.76
CA LEU A 82 -14.08 2.55 -0.94
C LEU A 82 -15.21 1.74 -1.60
N GLU A 83 -15.66 2.17 -2.78
CA GLU A 83 -16.77 1.51 -3.49
C GLU A 83 -16.38 0.13 -4.06
N PRO A 84 -15.25 -0.03 -4.77
CA PRO A 84 -14.85 -1.34 -5.31
C PRO A 84 -14.69 -2.42 -4.24
N SER A 85 -14.07 -2.09 -3.10
CA SER A 85 -13.87 -3.04 -2.01
C SER A 85 -15.20 -3.51 -1.43
N SER A 86 -16.18 -2.61 -1.26
CA SER A 86 -17.52 -3.00 -0.82
C SER A 86 -18.21 -3.91 -1.82
N ALA A 87 -18.04 -3.66 -3.12
CA ALA A 87 -18.64 -4.47 -4.17
C ALA A 87 -18.10 -5.91 -4.16
N TRP A 88 -16.77 -6.07 -4.15
CA TRP A 88 -16.13 -7.38 -4.07
C TRP A 88 -16.48 -8.13 -2.79
N PHE A 89 -16.50 -7.43 -1.65
CA PHE A 89 -16.84 -8.06 -0.38
C PHE A 89 -18.28 -8.56 -0.37
N LYS A 90 -19.25 -7.76 -0.85
CA LYS A 90 -20.64 -8.21 -0.97
C LYS A 90 -20.75 -9.43 -1.90
N ALA A 91 -20.10 -9.39 -3.06
CA ALA A 91 -20.13 -10.48 -4.03
C ALA A 91 -19.56 -11.80 -3.49
N ALA A 92 -18.54 -11.74 -2.62
CA ALA A 92 -17.94 -12.93 -2.00
C ALA A 92 -18.89 -13.66 -1.02
N PHE A 93 -19.85 -12.97 -0.42
CA PHE A 93 -20.74 -13.53 0.62
C PHE A 93 -22.22 -13.58 0.21
N GLN A 94 -22.63 -12.91 -0.88
CA GLN A 94 -24.00 -12.87 -1.35
C GLN A 94 -24.12 -13.51 -2.72
N SER A 95 -24.74 -14.70 -2.78
CA SER A 95 -25.03 -15.37 -4.05
C SER A 95 -26.05 -14.55 -4.85
N GLY A 96 -25.70 -14.13 -6.07
CA GLY A 96 -26.61 -13.50 -7.03
C GLY A 96 -26.43 -11.99 -7.25
N SER A 97 -25.44 -11.34 -6.64
CA SER A 97 -25.14 -9.93 -6.93
C SER A 97 -24.31 -9.78 -8.21
N ASN A 98 -24.84 -9.09 -9.23
CA ASN A 98 -24.10 -8.73 -10.45
C ASN A 98 -23.37 -7.39 -10.25
N LEU A 99 -22.50 -7.33 -9.24
CA LEU A 99 -21.67 -6.16 -8.95
C LEU A 99 -20.35 -6.30 -9.72
N ASN A 100 -20.31 -5.72 -10.91
CA ASN A 100 -19.09 -5.64 -11.70
C ASN A 100 -18.42 -4.29 -11.40
N VAL A 101 -17.18 -4.36 -10.93
CA VAL A 101 -16.29 -3.19 -10.84
C VAL A 101 -15.65 -3.00 -12.21
N ASP A 102 -15.62 -1.77 -12.71
CA ASP A 102 -15.00 -1.47 -14.01
C ASP A 102 -13.49 -1.76 -13.96
N GLU A 103 -12.90 -2.14 -15.11
CA GLU A 103 -11.49 -2.48 -15.17
C GLU A 103 -10.60 -1.29 -14.78
N GLY A 104 -10.98 -0.06 -15.15
CA GLY A 104 -10.26 1.15 -14.77
C GLY A 104 -10.36 1.43 -13.27
N GLU A 105 -11.52 1.21 -12.66
CA GLU A 105 -11.68 1.30 -11.21
C GLU A 105 -10.83 0.24 -10.48
N ALA A 106 -10.80 -1.00 -10.99
CA ALA A 106 -9.96 -2.06 -10.45
C ALA A 106 -8.47 -1.70 -10.51
N ARG A 107 -8.00 -1.09 -11.62
CA ARG A 107 -6.61 -0.60 -11.74
C ARG A 107 -6.32 0.55 -10.77
N LEU A 108 -7.26 1.47 -10.56
CA LEU A 108 -7.11 2.52 -9.54
C LEU A 108 -6.96 1.92 -8.14
N VAL A 109 -7.72 0.87 -7.81
CA VAL A 109 -7.59 0.15 -6.53
C VAL A 109 -6.22 -0.48 -6.39
N GLU A 110 -5.71 -1.14 -7.44
CA GLU A 110 -4.37 -1.74 -7.42
C GLU A 110 -3.29 -0.69 -7.11
N PHE A 111 -3.30 0.45 -7.83
CA PHE A 111 -2.33 1.52 -7.59
C PHE A 111 -2.49 2.15 -6.20
N ALA A 112 -3.72 2.35 -5.73
CA ALA A 112 -3.99 2.88 -4.40
C ALA A 112 -3.44 1.97 -3.29
N LEU A 113 -3.71 0.67 -3.36
CA LEU A 113 -3.19 -0.31 -2.41
C LEU A 113 -1.67 -0.47 -2.54
N GLY A 114 -1.10 -0.37 -3.74
CA GLY A 114 0.35 -0.31 -3.94
C GLY A 114 0.97 0.87 -3.20
N GLY A 115 0.36 2.05 -3.29
CA GLY A 115 0.77 3.25 -2.56
C GLY A 115 0.65 3.09 -1.05
N LEU A 116 -0.49 2.59 -0.55
CA LEU A 116 -0.73 2.32 0.88
C LEU A 116 0.24 1.26 1.44
N SER A 117 0.55 0.22 0.66
CA SER A 117 1.55 -0.78 1.01
C SER A 117 2.92 -0.14 1.22
N ASN A 118 3.38 0.67 0.27
CA ASN A 118 4.63 1.42 0.40
C ASN A 118 4.63 2.34 1.63
N LEU A 119 3.53 3.09 1.84
CA LEU A 119 3.41 4.01 2.97
C LEU A 119 3.44 3.27 4.32
N SER A 120 2.73 2.15 4.44
CA SER A 120 2.66 1.35 5.67
C SER A 120 4.02 0.79 6.10
N ALA A 121 4.92 0.49 5.14
CA ALA A 121 6.28 0.05 5.41
C ALA A 121 7.28 1.20 5.61
N SER A 122 6.97 2.40 5.10
CA SER A 122 7.94 3.51 5.00
C SER A 122 8.28 4.21 6.31
N SER A 123 7.30 4.40 7.21
CA SER A 123 7.50 5.12 8.48
C SER A 123 6.41 4.82 9.50
N PRO A 124 6.72 4.90 10.82
CA PRO A 124 5.71 4.72 11.87
C PRO A 124 4.54 5.70 11.80
N LEU A 125 4.78 6.95 11.38
CA LEU A 125 3.74 7.96 11.26
C LEU A 125 2.73 7.62 10.16
N ASN A 126 3.20 7.22 8.98
CA ASN A 126 2.32 6.77 7.89
C ASN A 126 1.55 5.51 8.28
N ARG A 127 2.24 4.55 8.91
CA ARG A 127 1.61 3.33 9.44
C ARG A 127 0.48 3.66 10.41
N GLN A 128 0.71 4.58 11.35
CA GLN A 128 -0.28 4.99 12.34
C GLN A 128 -1.47 5.72 11.71
N GLU A 129 -1.23 6.59 10.73
CA GLU A 129 -2.28 7.30 10.00
C GLU A 129 -3.21 6.32 9.26
N ILE A 130 -2.64 5.33 8.56
CA ILE A 130 -3.43 4.28 7.88
C ILE A 130 -4.20 3.43 8.91
N LEU A 131 -3.57 3.05 10.03
CA LEU A 131 -4.19 2.24 11.07
C LEU A 131 -5.39 2.92 11.76
N ASN A 132 -5.34 4.26 11.83
CA ASN A 132 -6.38 5.10 12.43
C ASN A 132 -7.42 5.59 11.41
N HIS A 133 -7.21 5.33 10.12
CA HIS A 133 -8.11 5.79 9.08
C HIS A 133 -9.49 5.10 9.20
N ILE A 134 -10.56 5.88 9.06
CA ILE A 134 -11.95 5.40 9.23
C ILE A 134 -12.33 4.31 8.23
N HIS A 135 -11.72 4.33 7.04
CA HIS A 135 -11.95 3.38 5.96
C HIS A 135 -10.94 2.21 5.95
N LEU A 136 -10.18 1.98 7.03
CA LEU A 136 -9.35 0.78 7.17
C LEU A 136 -10.08 -0.55 6.85
N PRO A 137 -11.38 -0.74 7.18
CA PRO A 137 -12.12 -1.94 6.77
C PRO A 137 -12.13 -2.21 5.26
N CYS A 138 -11.98 -1.18 4.41
CA CYS A 138 -11.89 -1.34 2.95
C CYS A 138 -10.66 -2.13 2.53
N ILE A 139 -9.53 -1.97 3.24
CA ILE A 139 -8.32 -2.79 2.97
C ILE A 139 -8.61 -4.25 3.25
N VAL A 140 -9.32 -4.57 4.34
CA VAL A 140 -9.76 -5.94 4.65
C VAL A 140 -10.71 -6.47 3.57
N ALA A 141 -11.66 -5.66 3.12
CA ALA A 141 -12.60 -6.02 2.07
C ALA A 141 -11.90 -6.32 0.73
N CYS A 142 -10.82 -5.62 0.38
CA CYS A 142 -10.01 -5.92 -0.80
C CYS A 142 -9.40 -7.33 -0.81
N ALA A 143 -9.32 -8.03 0.33
CA ALA A 143 -8.86 -9.42 0.38
C ALA A 143 -9.84 -10.41 -0.26
N THR A 144 -11.04 -9.97 -0.66
CA THR A 144 -12.01 -10.79 -1.41
C THR A 144 -12.08 -10.38 -2.89
N SER A 145 -11.16 -9.54 -3.36
CA SER A 145 -11.09 -9.15 -4.77
C SER A 145 -10.88 -10.37 -5.68
N PRO A 146 -11.45 -10.38 -6.89
CA PRO A 146 -11.09 -11.37 -7.91
C PRO A 146 -9.66 -11.19 -8.43
N ASP A 147 -9.05 -10.01 -8.24
CA ASP A 147 -7.68 -9.70 -8.66
C ASP A 147 -6.67 -10.14 -7.60
N SER A 148 -5.75 -11.03 -7.99
CA SER A 148 -4.73 -11.57 -7.09
C SER A 148 -3.74 -10.51 -6.58
N THR A 149 -3.39 -9.52 -7.40
CA THR A 149 -2.49 -8.43 -7.01
C THR A 149 -3.13 -7.54 -5.95
N VAL A 150 -4.42 -7.25 -6.08
CA VAL A 150 -5.22 -6.53 -5.08
C VAL A 150 -5.24 -7.30 -3.74
N VAL A 151 -5.49 -8.62 -3.78
CA VAL A 151 -5.47 -9.48 -2.59
C VAL A 151 -4.08 -9.48 -1.93
N VAL A 152 -3.01 -9.60 -2.72
CA VAL A 152 -1.63 -9.56 -2.22
C VAL A 152 -1.33 -8.23 -1.52
N HIS A 153 -1.71 -7.10 -2.10
CA HIS A 153 -1.51 -5.80 -1.46
C HIS A 153 -2.32 -5.66 -0.17
N SER A 154 -3.59 -6.09 -0.19
CA SER A 154 -4.44 -6.09 1.01
C SER A 154 -3.80 -6.86 2.17
N LEU A 155 -3.42 -8.13 1.94
CA LEU A 155 -2.77 -8.95 2.96
C LEU A 155 -1.46 -8.33 3.46
N THR A 156 -0.65 -7.81 2.53
CA THR A 156 0.64 -7.16 2.86
C THR A 156 0.45 -5.96 3.77
N ILE A 157 -0.51 -5.07 3.46
CA ILE A 157 -0.80 -3.90 4.29
C ILE A 157 -1.28 -4.36 5.67
N ILE A 158 -2.20 -5.32 5.75
CA ILE A 158 -2.70 -5.81 7.05
C ILE A 158 -1.55 -6.38 7.89
N ILE A 159 -0.62 -7.14 7.30
CA ILE A 159 0.59 -7.61 7.98
C ILE A 159 1.43 -6.41 8.46
N HIS A 160 1.76 -5.46 7.58
CA HIS A 160 2.51 -4.27 7.99
C HIS A 160 1.87 -3.49 9.13
N LEU A 161 0.54 -3.43 9.20
CA LEU A 161 -0.19 -2.69 10.23
C LEU A 161 -0.28 -3.47 11.55
N PHE A 162 -0.46 -4.80 11.50
CA PHE A 162 -0.81 -5.63 12.66
C PHE A 162 0.30 -6.60 13.12
N THR A 163 1.43 -6.70 12.43
CA THR A 163 2.59 -7.42 12.99
C THR A 163 3.02 -6.72 14.28
N ARG A 164 3.05 -7.49 15.37
CA ARG A 164 3.27 -7.00 16.73
C ARG A 164 4.64 -6.35 16.87
N CYS A 165 4.67 -5.18 17.50
CA CYS A 165 5.90 -4.67 18.10
C CYS A 165 5.97 -5.16 19.56
N PRO A 166 7.07 -5.81 19.99
CA PRO A 166 7.18 -6.41 21.32
C PRO A 166 6.93 -5.47 22.51
N ASN A 167 6.97 -4.14 22.29
CA ASN A 167 6.96 -3.12 23.34
C ASN A 167 5.67 -2.29 23.41
N SER A 168 4.58 -2.71 22.75
CA SER A 168 3.30 -1.99 22.76
C SER A 168 2.27 -2.73 23.61
N GLU A 169 1.84 -2.14 24.73
CA GLU A 169 0.81 -2.71 25.60
C GLU A 169 -0.61 -2.51 25.05
N ASP A 170 -0.86 -1.41 24.30
CA ASP A 170 -2.15 -1.11 23.68
C ASP A 170 -2.26 -1.70 22.28
N PHE A 171 -2.28 -3.03 22.18
CA PHE A 171 -2.45 -3.73 20.90
C PHE A 171 -3.83 -4.41 20.82
N ILE A 172 -4.74 -3.87 20.00
CA ILE A 172 -5.97 -4.58 19.62
C ILE A 172 -5.59 -5.65 18.61
N SER A 173 -5.80 -6.93 18.97
CA SER A 173 -5.49 -8.04 18.07
C SER A 173 -6.27 -7.95 16.76
N LEU A 174 -5.64 -8.36 15.66
CA LEU A 174 -6.26 -8.37 14.33
C LEU A 174 -7.57 -9.17 14.33
N GLY A 175 -7.57 -10.34 14.99
CA GLY A 175 -8.75 -11.20 15.07
C GLY A 175 -9.92 -10.59 15.84
N THR A 176 -9.65 -9.74 16.85
CA THR A 176 -10.71 -9.01 17.56
C THR A 176 -11.27 -7.89 16.69
N ARG A 177 -10.42 -7.12 16.01
CA ARG A 177 -10.86 -5.95 15.22
C ARG A 177 -11.52 -6.35 13.90
N PHE A 178 -10.98 -7.37 13.24
CA PHE A 178 -11.37 -7.79 11.89
C PHE A 178 -11.45 -9.33 11.78
N PRO A 179 -12.44 -9.99 12.41
CA PRO A 179 -12.55 -11.45 12.35
C PRO A 179 -12.69 -12.01 10.92
N ALA A 180 -13.24 -11.21 9.99
CA ALA A 180 -13.39 -11.60 8.59
C ALA A 180 -12.05 -11.90 7.90
N ILE A 181 -10.99 -11.10 8.14
CA ILE A 181 -9.70 -11.34 7.48
C ILE A 181 -9.05 -12.66 7.92
N VAL A 182 -9.29 -13.05 9.18
CA VAL A 182 -8.81 -14.33 9.72
C VAL A 182 -9.51 -15.50 9.02
N GLN A 183 -10.81 -15.38 8.77
CA GLN A 183 -11.56 -16.40 8.03
C GLN A 183 -11.10 -16.50 6.58
N ILE A 184 -10.94 -15.36 5.90
CA ILE A 184 -10.42 -15.28 4.52
C ILE A 184 -9.02 -15.91 4.42
N ALA A 185 -8.10 -15.57 5.33
CA ALA A 185 -6.75 -16.11 5.34
C ALA A 185 -6.74 -17.64 5.52
N ARG A 186 -7.58 -18.19 6.41
CA ARG A 186 -7.72 -19.64 6.58
C ARG A 186 -8.20 -20.33 5.30
N GLN A 187 -9.20 -19.74 4.62
CA GLN A 187 -9.69 -20.26 3.34
C GLN A 187 -8.58 -20.31 2.29
N TYR A 188 -7.78 -19.24 2.16
CA TYR A 188 -6.64 -19.24 1.24
C TYR A 188 -5.58 -20.30 1.58
N CYS A 189 -5.29 -20.53 2.86
CA CYS A 189 -4.39 -21.60 3.27
C CYS A 189 -4.94 -23.00 2.91
N GLU A 190 -6.23 -23.24 3.08
CA GLU A 190 -6.88 -24.51 2.73
C GLU A 190 -6.92 -24.77 1.23
N SER A 191 -7.14 -23.71 0.43
CA SER A 191 -7.18 -23.76 -1.03
C SER A 191 -5.84 -24.05 -1.69
N ARG A 192 -4.72 -23.81 -0.97
CA ARG A 192 -3.35 -24.12 -1.44
C ARG A 192 -3.18 -25.56 -1.95
N ASN A 193 -3.92 -26.50 -1.35
CA ASN A 193 -3.83 -27.92 -1.70
C ASN A 193 -4.80 -28.33 -2.82
N ARG A 194 -5.71 -27.44 -3.24
CA ARG A 194 -6.82 -27.76 -4.15
C ARG A 194 -6.78 -27.00 -5.48
N GLN A 195 -6.13 -25.84 -5.54
CA GLN A 195 -6.15 -24.97 -6.72
C GLN A 195 -4.74 -24.67 -7.24
N THR A 196 -4.54 -24.92 -8.54
CA THR A 196 -3.28 -24.66 -9.27
C THR A 196 -3.18 -23.25 -9.84
N ASP A 197 -4.25 -22.43 -9.75
CA ASP A 197 -4.37 -21.13 -10.44
C ASP A 197 -4.37 -19.91 -9.51
N ILE A 198 -4.24 -20.11 -8.20
CA ILE A 198 -4.10 -19.01 -7.24
C ILE A 198 -2.66 -18.51 -7.21
N ASP A 199 -2.46 -17.19 -7.15
CA ASP A 199 -1.13 -16.60 -6.96
C ASP A 199 -0.46 -17.20 -5.71
N PRO A 200 0.76 -17.77 -5.83
CA PRO A 200 1.42 -18.49 -4.75
C PRO A 200 1.74 -17.60 -3.54
N ARG A 201 1.78 -16.28 -3.70
CA ARG A 201 2.01 -15.33 -2.60
C ARG A 201 0.82 -15.27 -1.64
N ILE A 202 -0.41 -15.43 -2.12
CA ILE A 202 -1.63 -15.30 -1.31
C ILE A 202 -1.66 -16.28 -0.13
N PRO A 203 -1.48 -17.61 -0.30
CA PRO A 203 -1.46 -18.53 0.83
C PRO A 203 -0.26 -18.32 1.76
N ILE A 204 0.88 -17.84 1.23
CA ILE A 204 2.07 -17.52 2.04
C ILE A 204 1.78 -16.32 2.95
N LEU A 205 1.27 -15.23 2.40
CA LEU A 205 0.89 -14.03 3.16
C LEU A 205 -0.23 -14.34 4.16
N SER A 206 -1.20 -15.17 3.77
CA SER A 206 -2.27 -15.61 4.67
C SER A 206 -1.73 -16.39 5.86
N GLN A 207 -0.73 -17.25 5.65
CA GLN A 207 -0.06 -17.97 6.73
C GLN A 207 0.68 -17.00 7.67
N ILE A 208 1.46 -16.07 7.12
CA ILE A 208 2.16 -15.02 7.90
C ILE A 208 1.16 -14.19 8.73
N LEU A 209 0.03 -13.79 8.14
CA LEU A 209 -1.01 -13.04 8.84
C LEU A 209 -1.57 -13.81 10.04
N LEU A 210 -1.83 -15.11 9.89
CA LEU A 210 -2.32 -15.96 10.97
C LEU A 210 -1.25 -16.14 12.06
N GLU A 211 0.01 -16.33 11.67
CA GLU A 211 1.12 -16.58 12.59
C GLU A 211 1.54 -15.32 13.36
N ASP A 212 1.70 -14.19 12.69
CA ASP A 212 2.34 -12.99 13.25
C ASP A 212 1.35 -11.93 13.73
N CYS A 213 0.12 -11.94 13.21
CA CYS A 213 -0.89 -10.91 13.53
C CYS A 213 -2.03 -11.44 14.41
N CYS A 214 -2.30 -12.75 14.41
CA CYS A 214 -3.42 -13.35 15.16
C CYS A 214 -2.98 -14.13 16.40
N ASN A 215 -1.79 -14.75 16.38
CA ASN A 215 -1.33 -15.52 17.53
C ASN A 215 -0.93 -14.57 18.67
N CYS A 216 -1.81 -14.44 19.66
CA CYS A 216 -1.42 -14.06 21.01
C CYS A 216 -0.85 -15.29 21.75
N SER A 217 0.15 -15.95 21.16
CA SER A 217 0.77 -17.10 21.81
C SER A 217 1.84 -16.58 22.76
N SER A 218 1.41 -16.39 24.00
CA SER A 218 2.18 -16.63 25.23
C SER A 218 3.42 -17.48 24.99
N SER A 219 4.57 -16.88 25.27
CA SER A 219 5.84 -17.55 25.51
C SER A 219 5.64 -18.81 26.33
N HIS A 220 6.00 -19.95 25.74
CA HIS A 220 6.53 -21.08 26.52
C HIS A 220 7.97 -20.79 26.91
#